data_AF-A0A0B3BJK4-F1
#
_entry.id   AF-A0A0B3BJK4-F1
#
_cell.length_a   1.000
_cell.length_b   1.000
_cell.length_c   1.000
_cell.angle_alpha   90.00
_cell.angle_beta   90.00
_cell.angle_gamma   90.00
#
_symmetry.space_group_name_H-M   'P 1'
#
loop_
_entity.id
_entity.type
_entity.pdbx_description
1 polymer ?
#
loop_
_entity_poly.entity_id
_entity_poly.type
_entity_poly.pdbx_seq_one_letter_code
_entity_poly.pdbx_strand_id
1 'polypeptide(L)'
;MYQVYYLGLFYHNIFKSPFCKFPEEVRKIMYTTNIIEGFYRQLRKVTKSKTIFPSDEELEKMLYLVTMNVLKKWTVQILRNL
;
A
#
# COMPACT_ATOMS: atom_id res chain seq x y z
N MET A 1 31.53 8.53 24.26
CA MET A 1 31.71 9.59 23.24
C MET A 1 31.16 9.18 21.88
N TYR A 2 31.65 8.10 21.25
CA TYR A 2 31.16 7.62 19.93
C TYR A 2 29.64 7.36 19.86
N GLN A 3 29.04 6.78 20.89
CA GLN A 3 27.60 6.45 20.90
C GLN A 3 26.68 7.68 20.79
N VAL A 4 27.13 8.85 21.25
CA VAL A 4 26.37 10.11 21.21
C VAL A 4 26.38 10.71 19.80
N TYR A 5 27.49 10.55 19.05
CA TYR A 5 27.61 11.00 17.66
C TYR A 5 26.77 10.16 16.69
N TYR A 6 26.76 8.83 16.86
CA TYR A 6 25.90 7.96 16.06
C TYR A 6 24.42 8.20 16.34
N LEU A 7 24.03 8.47 17.59
CA LEU A 7 22.68 8.91 17.92
C LEU A 7 22.34 10.23 17.20
N GLY A 8 23.21 11.24 17.29
CA GLY A 8 22.98 12.54 16.65
C GLY A 8 22.83 12.46 15.12
N LEU A 9 23.64 11.65 14.45
CA LEU A 9 23.54 11.39 13.01
C LEU A 9 22.28 10.60 12.64
N PHE A 10 21.83 9.68 13.50
CA PHE A 10 20.59 8.93 13.30
C PHE A 10 19.36 9.85 13.41
N TYR A 11 19.29 10.68 14.46
CA TYR A 11 18.19 11.64 14.62
C TYR A 11 18.14 12.70 13.52
N HIS A 12 19.30 13.20 13.06
CA HIS A 12 19.36 14.17 11.96
C HIS A 12 18.79 13.62 10.64
N ASN A 13 18.97 12.32 10.37
CA ASN A 13 18.44 11.69 9.16
C ASN A 13 16.95 11.36 9.25
N ILE A 14 16.43 11.04 10.44
CA ILE A 14 15.00 10.72 10.62
C ILE A 14 14.12 11.95 10.33
N PHE A 15 14.49 13.13 10.87
CA PHE A 15 13.73 14.36 10.63
C PHE A 15 13.86 14.90 9.20
N LYS A 16 14.83 14.41 8.42
CA LYS A 16 15.02 14.79 7.01
C LYS A 16 14.22 13.93 6.04
N SER A 17 13.50 12.92 6.54
CA SER A 17 12.66 12.05 5.72
C SER A 17 11.51 12.84 5.07
N PRO A 18 11.24 12.67 3.77
CA PRO A 18 10.06 13.24 3.10
C PRO A 18 8.75 12.88 3.79
N PHE A 19 8.71 11.74 4.47
CA PHE A 19 7.56 11.28 5.25
C PHE A 19 7.11 12.28 6.33
N CYS A 20 8.07 12.93 7.00
CA CYS A 20 7.79 13.88 8.07
C CYS A 20 7.19 15.20 7.56
N LYS A 21 7.21 15.45 6.24
CA LYS A 21 6.64 16.66 5.62
C LYS A 21 5.12 16.61 5.44
N PHE A 22 4.52 15.41 5.52
CA PHE A 22 3.07 15.25 5.35
C PHE A 22 2.32 15.61 6.65
N PRO A 23 1.06 16.11 6.57
CA PRO A 23 0.19 16.30 7.73
C PRO A 23 -0.01 15.02 8.55
N GLU A 24 -0.38 15.15 9.82
CA GLU A 24 -0.53 13.99 10.72
C GLU A 24 -1.58 13.00 10.23
N GLU A 25 -2.66 13.50 9.64
CA GLU A 25 -3.75 12.71 9.07
C GLU A 25 -3.22 11.81 7.94
N VAL A 26 -2.36 12.36 7.08
CA VAL A 26 -1.76 11.63 5.95
C VAL A 26 -0.73 10.62 6.44
N ARG A 27 0.10 10.98 7.41
CA ARG A 27 1.07 10.06 8.02
C ARG A 27 0.37 8.89 8.69
N LYS A 28 -0.75 9.13 9.37
CA LYS A 28 -1.57 8.08 9.99
C LYS A 28 -2.10 7.10 8.94
N ILE A 29 -2.58 7.59 7.80
CA ILE A 29 -3.02 6.74 6.69
C ILE A 29 -1.83 5.96 6.11
N MET A 30 -0.67 6.61 5.90
CA MET A 30 0.53 5.94 5.36
C MET A 30 1.08 4.86 6.28
N TYR A 31 1.04 5.05 7.60
CA TYR A 31 1.47 4.03 8.56
C TYR A 31 0.50 2.84 8.65
N THR A 32 -0.74 2.99 8.21
CA THR A 32 -1.69 1.87 8.19
C THR A 32 -1.42 0.97 6.99
N THR A 33 -1.00 -0.27 7.26
CA THR A 33 -0.83 -1.29 6.22
C THR A 33 -2.15 -1.96 5.82
N ASN A 34 -3.23 -1.73 6.59
CA ASN A 34 -4.56 -2.33 6.37
C ASN A 34 -5.08 -2.18 4.93
N ILE A 35 -4.86 -1.01 4.30
CA ILE A 35 -5.34 -0.74 2.93
C ILE A 35 -4.59 -1.62 1.94
N ILE A 36 -3.25 -1.62 2.01
CA ILE A 36 -2.41 -2.35 1.05
C ILE A 36 -2.50 -3.87 1.29
N GLU A 37 -2.56 -4.31 2.55
CA GLU A 37 -2.79 -5.71 2.92
C GLU A 37 -4.16 -6.21 2.45
N GLY A 38 -5.21 -5.38 2.61
CA GLY A 38 -6.55 -5.67 2.11
C GLY A 38 -6.60 -5.81 0.58
N PHE A 39 -5.84 -4.98 -0.14
CA PHE A 39 -5.68 -5.10 -1.59
C PHE A 39 -4.93 -6.38 -1.96
N TYR A 40 -3.78 -6.65 -1.36
CA TYR A 40 -3.01 -7.87 -1.62
C TYR A 40 -3.77 -9.15 -1.29
N ARG A 41 -4.62 -9.14 -0.26
CA ARG A 41 -5.50 -10.28 0.06
C ARG A 41 -6.45 -10.59 -1.09
N GLN A 42 -6.99 -9.58 -1.77
CA GLN A 42 -7.88 -9.77 -2.91
C GLN A 42 -7.13 -10.31 -4.13
N LEU A 43 -5.93 -9.80 -4.41
CA LEU A 43 -5.06 -10.34 -5.47
C LEU A 43 -4.68 -11.80 -5.20
N ARG A 44 -4.28 -12.14 -3.97
CA ARG A 44 -3.93 -13.52 -3.59
C ARG A 44 -5.11 -14.47 -3.71
N LYS A 45 -6.33 -14.01 -3.45
CA LYS A 45 -7.53 -14.84 -3.56
C LYS A 45 -7.74 -15.35 -4.99
N VAL A 46 -7.50 -14.49 -5.98
CA VAL A 46 -7.75 -14.81 -7.40
C VAL A 46 -6.58 -15.54 -8.06
N THR A 47 -5.35 -15.25 -7.65
CA THR A 47 -4.18 -16.01 -8.12
C THR A 47 -4.14 -17.42 -7.51
N LYS A 48 -4.67 -17.61 -6.29
CA LYS A 48 -4.78 -18.95 -5.69
C LYS A 48 -5.70 -19.89 -6.47
N SER A 49 -6.74 -19.37 -7.13
CA SER A 49 -7.66 -20.20 -7.94
C SER A 49 -7.10 -20.62 -9.30
N LYS A 50 -6.17 -19.86 -9.88
CA LYS A 50 -5.54 -20.16 -11.17
C LYS A 50 -4.03 -20.21 -10.97
N THR A 51 -3.48 -21.42 -10.82
CA THR A 51 -2.07 -21.65 -10.47
C THR A 51 -1.12 -21.58 -11.67
N ILE A 52 -1.62 -21.74 -12.90
CA ILE A 52 -0.85 -21.66 -14.14
C ILE A 52 -1.51 -20.66 -15.08
N PHE A 53 -0.70 -19.73 -15.60
CA PHE A 53 -1.09 -18.79 -16.65
C PHE A 53 -0.40 -19.20 -17.96
N PRO A 54 -1.13 -19.23 -19.09
CA PRO A 54 -0.58 -19.52 -20.42
C PRO A 54 0.42 -18.47 -20.91
N SER A 55 0.26 -17.21 -20.50
CA SER A 55 1.13 -16.09 -20.82
C SER A 55 1.07 -15.00 -19.74
N ASP A 56 2.08 -14.12 -19.71
CA ASP A 56 2.13 -12.99 -18.79
C ASP A 56 0.99 -11.98 -19.02
N GLU A 57 0.56 -11.82 -20.28
CA GLU A 57 -0.58 -10.96 -20.62
C GLU A 57 -1.90 -11.43 -19.98
N GLU A 58 -2.11 -12.75 -19.88
CA GLU A 58 -3.30 -13.28 -19.21
C GLU A 58 -3.28 -12.99 -17.71
N LEU A 59 -2.10 -13.07 -17.09
CA LEU A 59 -1.92 -12.71 -15.69
C LEU A 59 -2.21 -11.23 -15.48
N GLU A 60 -1.66 -10.36 -16.33
CA GLU A 60 -1.88 -8.92 -16.26
C GLU A 60 -3.36 -8.55 -16.42
N LYS A 61 -4.04 -9.13 -17.42
CA LYS A 61 -5.49 -8.94 -17.63
C LYS A 61 -6.29 -9.34 -16.39
N MET A 62 -5.93 -10.44 -15.74
CA MET A 62 -6.61 -10.90 -14.53
C MET A 62 -6.40 -9.92 -13.36
N LEU A 63 -5.17 -9.45 -13.13
CA LEU A 63 -4.88 -8.45 -12.11
C LEU A 63 -5.60 -7.12 -12.38
N TYR A 64 -5.70 -6.71 -13.65
CA TYR A 64 -6.44 -5.53 -14.06
C TYR A 64 -7.93 -5.64 -13.72
N LEU A 65 -8.58 -6.77 -14.07
CA LEU A 65 -9.99 -6.99 -13.77
C LEU A 65 -10.28 -6.96 -12.26
N VAL A 66 -9.39 -7.53 -11.47
CA VAL A 66 -9.53 -7.53 -10.00
C VAL A 66 -9.38 -6.13 -9.45
N THR A 67 -8.37 -5.39 -9.92
CA THR A 67 -8.16 -4.00 -9.55
C THR A 67 -9.40 -3.16 -9.88
N MET A 68 -9.99 -3.34 -11.06
CA MET A 68 -11.22 -2.65 -11.45
C MET A 68 -12.41 -2.97 -10.51
N ASN A 69 -12.55 -4.24 -10.09
CA ASN A 69 -13.57 -4.64 -9.14
C ASN A 69 -13.35 -4.05 -7.74
N VAL A 70 -12.10 -3.92 -7.30
CA VAL A 70 -11.75 -3.25 -6.04
C VAL A 70 -12.10 -1.78 -6.11
N LEU A 71 -11.69 -1.09 -7.18
CA LEU A 71 -11.94 0.34 -7.39
C LEU A 71 -13.43 0.65 -7.39
N LYS A 72 -14.25 -0.14 -8.10
CA LYS A 72 -15.73 0.01 -8.09
C LYS A 72 -16.30 -0.02 -6.67
N LYS A 73 -15.82 -0.92 -5.80
CA LYS A 73 -16.27 -1.01 -4.41
C LYS A 73 -15.82 0.18 -3.58
N TRP A 74 -14.60 0.66 -3.78
CA TRP A 74 -14.06 1.81 -3.06
C TRP A 74 -14.78 3.11 -3.42
N THR A 75 -15.10 3.33 -4.70
CA THR A 75 -15.89 4.50 -5.13
C THR A 75 -17.28 4.51 -4.49
N VAL A 76 -17.96 3.35 -4.44
CA VAL A 76 -19.26 3.22 -3.77
C VAL A 76 -19.17 3.54 -2.28
N GLN A 77 -18.09 3.12 -1.60
CA GLN A 77 -17.91 3.41 -0.18
C GLN A 77 -17.70 4.91 0.09
N ILE A 78 -16.97 5.61 -0.77
CA ILE A 78 -16.80 7.07 -0.66
C ILE A 78 -18.14 7.78 -0.84
N LEU A 79 -18.91 7.42 -1.87
CA LEU A 79 -20.22 8.01 -2.15
C LEU A 79 -21.29 7.74 -1.09
N ARG A 80 -21.13 6.69 -0.27
CA ARG A 80 -22.05 6.39 0.86
C ARG A 80 -21.74 7.14 2.15
N ASN A 81 -20.50 7.63 2.32
CA ASN A 81 -20.05 8.31 3.52
C ASN A 81 -20.00 9.84 3.35
N LEU A 82 -20.49 10.33 2.21
CA LEU A 82 -20.79 11.72 1.90
C LEU A 82 -22.30 11.90 1.92
#